data_AF-A0A173SLG2-F1
#
_entry.id   AF-A0A173SLG2-F1
#
_cell.length_a   1.000
_cell.length_b   1.000
_cell.length_c   1.000
_cell.angle_alpha   90.00
_cell.angle_beta   90.00
_cell.angle_gamma   90.00
#
_symmetry.space_group_name_H-M   'P 1'
#
loop_
_entity.id
_entity.type
_entity.pdbx_description
1 polymer ?
#
loop_
_entity_poly.entity_id
_entity_poly.type
_entity_poly.pdbx_seq_one_letter_code
_entity_poly.pdbx_strand_id
1 'polypeptide(L)'
;MDVRNCKMCGRLFNVLNNERICPACQKKLEDKFHEVKEYLEEHPGASVEQTATDNDISTKQIRQWVREERLILSTATEAGIVCEKCGKPIRTGRFCERCKERMANEFQNAYQKPEPKMEDLRSTRDRDRMRYLKNE
;
A
#
# COMPACT_ATOMS: atom_id res chain seq x y z
N MET A 1 0.93 -12.90 28.56
CA MET A 1 2.38 -12.76 28.28
C MET A 1 2.71 -13.91 27.34
N ASP A 2 2.81 -13.63 26.05
CA ASP A 2 2.89 -14.66 25.02
C ASP A 2 4.36 -14.94 24.69
N VAL A 3 4.86 -16.10 25.13
CA VAL A 3 6.18 -16.59 24.77
C VAL A 3 6.05 -17.36 23.45
N ARG A 4 6.83 -16.99 22.43
CA ARG A 4 6.91 -17.76 21.17
C ARG A 4 8.35 -17.95 20.73
N ASN A 5 8.55 -18.90 19.81
CA ASN A 5 9.83 -19.15 19.17
C ASN A 5 10.05 -18.16 18.02
N CYS A 6 11.27 -17.62 17.94
CA CYS A 6 11.71 -16.76 16.84
C CYS A 6 11.80 -17.56 15.53
N LYS A 7 11.22 -17.04 14.44
CA LYS A 7 11.28 -17.65 13.11
C LYS A 7 12.70 -17.68 12.52
N MET A 8 13.56 -16.74 12.92
CA MET A 8 14.91 -16.59 12.39
C MET A 8 15.95 -17.44 13.14
N CYS A 9 15.86 -17.54 14.47
CA CYS A 9 16.89 -18.20 15.29
C CYS A 9 16.35 -19.28 16.24
N GLY A 10 15.04 -19.53 16.27
CA GLY A 10 14.41 -20.56 17.11
C GLY A 10 14.34 -20.25 18.61
N ARG A 11 14.99 -19.18 19.09
CA ARG A 11 14.99 -18.80 20.51
C ARG A 11 13.60 -18.40 21.00
N LEU A 12 13.29 -18.77 22.24
CA LEU A 12 12.09 -18.32 22.94
C LEU A 12 12.23 -16.84 23.32
N PHE A 13 11.19 -16.06 23.06
CA PHE A 13 11.15 -14.65 23.43
C PHE A 13 9.70 -14.23 23.71
N ASN A 14 9.56 -13.16 24.50
CA ASN A 14 8.26 -12.53 24.73
C ASN A 14 7.86 -11.72 23.50
N VAL A 15 6.72 -12.07 22.93
CA VAL A 15 6.16 -11.40 21.76
C VAL A 15 5.48 -10.12 22.23
N LEU A 16 6.05 -8.97 21.86
CA LEU A 16 5.48 -7.64 22.15
C LEU A 16 4.53 -7.17 21.04
N ASN A 17 4.78 -7.60 19.80
CA ASN A 17 4.07 -7.17 18.58
C ASN A 17 3.60 -8.41 17.79
N ASN A 18 2.81 -8.26 16.73
CA ASN A 18 2.42 -9.39 15.87
C ASN A 18 3.61 -10.06 15.11
N GLU A 19 4.83 -9.55 15.26
CA GLU A 19 6.03 -10.09 14.64
C GLU A 19 6.59 -11.30 15.41
N ARG A 20 6.87 -12.39 14.67
CA ARG A 20 7.45 -13.63 15.22
C ARG A 20 8.98 -13.64 15.17
N ILE A 21 9.62 -12.49 15.39
CA ILE A 21 11.08 -12.32 15.35
C ILE A 21 11.53 -11.72 16.69
N CYS A 22 12.56 -12.29 17.29
CA CYS A 22 13.10 -11.80 18.56
C CYS A 22 13.85 -10.46 18.35
N PRO A 23 13.96 -9.62 19.39
CA PRO A 23 14.61 -8.31 19.27
C PRO A 23 16.07 -8.39 18.82
N ALA A 24 16.79 -9.46 19.16
CA ALA A 24 18.16 -9.67 18.69
C ALA A 24 18.23 -9.93 17.19
N CYS A 25 17.29 -10.69 16.63
CA CYS A 25 17.21 -10.93 15.18
C CYS A 25 16.68 -9.70 14.43
N GLN A 26 15.78 -8.94 15.05
CA GLN A 26 15.32 -7.68 14.50
C GLN A 26 16.47 -6.68 14.36
N LYS A 27 17.30 -6.53 15.41
CA LYS A 27 18.52 -5.70 15.33
C LYS A 27 19.45 -6.13 14.19
N LYS A 28 19.72 -7.43 14.05
CA LYS A 28 20.54 -7.93 12.93
C LYS A 28 19.96 -7.61 11.54
N LEU A 29 18.63 -7.63 11.41
CA LEU A 29 17.97 -7.25 10.16
C LEU A 29 18.09 -5.75 9.91
N GLU A 30 18.00 -4.93 10.96
CA GLU A 30 18.24 -3.49 10.87
C GLU A 30 19.70 -3.19 10.52
N ASP A 31 20.69 -3.86 11.12
CA ASP A 31 22.11 -3.68 10.78
C ASP A 31 22.35 -3.97 9.29
N LYS A 32 21.84 -5.11 8.81
CA LYS A 32 21.86 -5.48 7.37
C LYS A 32 21.14 -4.49 6.47
N PHE A 33 20.08 -3.85 6.95
CA PHE A 33 19.38 -2.83 6.19
C PHE A 33 20.25 -1.57 6.00
N HIS A 34 21.07 -1.21 7.00
CA HIS A 34 22.00 -0.09 6.88
C HIS A 34 23.11 -0.42 5.86
N GLU A 35 23.68 -1.63 5.91
CA GLU A 35 24.67 -2.10 4.92
C GLU A 35 24.13 -2.00 3.49
N VAL A 36 22.90 -2.49 3.26
CA VAL A 36 22.24 -2.41 1.94
C VAL A 36 21.99 -0.97 1.51
N LYS A 37 21.65 -0.08 2.44
CA LYS A 37 21.43 1.34 2.15
C LYS A 37 22.73 2.01 1.70
N GLU A 38 23.82 1.79 2.42
CA GLU A 38 25.16 2.30 2.05
C GLU A 38 25.57 1.77 0.67
N TYR A 39 25.38 0.48 0.43
CA TYR A 39 25.67 -0.13 -0.87
C TYR A 39 24.87 0.51 -2.02
N LEU A 40 23.59 0.83 -1.82
CA LEU A 40 22.77 1.51 -2.83
C LEU A 40 23.17 2.97 -3.07
N GLU A 41 23.76 3.63 -2.06
CA GLU A 41 24.32 4.98 -2.19
C GLU A 41 25.63 4.96 -2.98
N GLU A 42 26.49 3.96 -2.77
CA GLU A 42 27.74 3.76 -3.50
C GLU A 42 27.52 3.27 -4.95
N HIS A 43 26.47 2.48 -5.19
CA HIS A 43 26.14 1.90 -6.48
C HIS A 43 24.78 2.39 -7.03
N PRO A 44 24.72 3.62 -7.58
CA PRO A 44 23.49 4.18 -8.16
C PRO A 44 23.12 3.47 -9.46
N GLY A 45 22.39 2.36 -9.34
CA GLY A 45 21.97 1.52 -10.46
C GLY A 45 21.96 0.02 -10.15
N ALA A 46 22.37 -0.38 -8.93
CA ALA A 46 22.32 -1.78 -8.53
C ALA A 46 20.89 -2.33 -8.59
N SER A 47 20.76 -3.49 -9.23
CA SER A 47 19.50 -4.24 -9.26
C SER A 47 19.22 -4.90 -7.90
N VAL A 48 17.95 -5.30 -7.68
CA VAL A 48 17.57 -6.07 -6.47
C VAL A 48 18.36 -7.37 -6.36
N GLU A 49 18.68 -8.00 -7.49
CA GLU A 49 19.41 -9.28 -7.55
C GLU A 49 20.89 -9.10 -7.21
N GLN A 50 21.54 -8.06 -7.74
CA GLN A 50 22.92 -7.70 -7.38
C GLN A 50 23.02 -7.34 -5.90
N THR A 51 22.13 -6.46 -5.42
CA THR A 51 22.11 -6.04 -4.02
C THR A 51 21.90 -7.22 -3.06
N ALA A 52 21.07 -8.19 -3.44
CA ALA A 52 20.84 -9.42 -2.69
C ALA A 52 22.08 -10.33 -2.64
N THR A 53 22.80 -10.44 -3.75
CA THR A 53 23.99 -11.28 -3.88
C THR A 53 25.16 -10.68 -3.11
N ASP A 54 25.38 -9.37 -3.26
CA ASP A 54 26.54 -8.68 -2.69
C ASP A 54 26.41 -8.47 -1.18
N ASN A 55 25.19 -8.27 -0.67
CA ASN A 55 24.93 -8.11 0.76
C ASN A 55 24.49 -9.41 1.47
N ASP A 56 24.53 -10.56 0.77
CA ASP A 56 24.12 -11.87 1.28
C ASP A 56 22.74 -11.83 2.00
N ILE A 57 21.75 -11.29 1.30
CA ILE A 57 20.37 -11.11 1.77
C ILE A 57 19.40 -11.70 0.76
N SER A 58 18.31 -12.30 1.24
CA SER A 58 17.28 -12.81 0.36
C SER A 58 16.61 -11.68 -0.46
N THR A 59 16.41 -11.91 -1.75
CA THR A 59 15.64 -10.99 -2.62
C THR A 59 14.24 -10.71 -2.10
N LYS A 60 13.63 -11.67 -1.38
CA LYS A 60 12.34 -11.50 -0.70
C LYS A 60 12.37 -10.40 0.35
N GLN A 61 13.45 -10.33 1.14
CA GLN A 61 13.62 -9.33 2.19
C GLN A 61 13.77 -7.92 1.58
N ILE A 62 14.58 -7.79 0.53
CA ILE A 62 14.74 -6.51 -0.19
C ILE A 62 13.42 -6.05 -0.80
N ARG A 63 12.69 -6.96 -1.47
CA ARG A 63 11.36 -6.67 -2.01
C ARG A 63 10.37 -6.26 -0.91
N GLN A 64 10.47 -6.83 0.28
CA GLN A 64 9.65 -6.45 1.42
C GLN A 64 9.98 -5.02 1.89
N TRP A 65 11.26 -4.68 2.06
CA TRP A 65 11.68 -3.33 2.49
C TRP A 65 11.27 -2.24 1.50
N VAL A 66 11.33 -2.51 0.19
CA VAL A 66 10.86 -1.56 -0.81
C VAL A 66 9.33 -1.46 -0.80
N ARG A 67 8.60 -2.56 -0.57
CA ARG A 67 7.13 -2.53 -0.43
C ARG A 67 6.68 -1.74 0.79
N GLU A 68 7.45 -1.83 1.88
CA GLU A 68 7.26 -1.06 3.11
C GLU A 68 7.71 0.40 2.98
N GLU A 69 8.16 0.83 1.80
CA GLU A 69 8.66 2.19 1.52
C GLU A 69 9.87 2.60 2.39
N ARG A 70 10.50 1.63 3.04
CA ARG A 70 11.72 1.84 3.84
C ARG A 70 12.95 2.01 2.96
N LEU A 71 12.97 1.33 1.80
CA LEU A 71 14.10 1.35 0.86
C LEU A 71 13.67 1.96 -0.49
N ILE A 72 14.50 2.84 -1.03
CA ILE A 72 14.28 3.48 -2.33
C ILE A 72 15.34 2.98 -3.31
N LEU A 73 14.90 2.33 -4.38
CA LEU A 73 15.80 1.97 -5.48
C LEU A 73 16.03 3.19 -6.37
N SER A 74 17.29 3.46 -6.68
CA SER A 74 17.71 4.57 -7.55
C SER A 74 17.18 4.41 -8.98
N THR A 75 17.17 3.18 -9.51
CA THR A 75 16.68 2.86 -10.86
C THR A 75 15.46 1.94 -10.82
N ALA A 76 14.40 2.33 -11.52
CA ALA A 76 13.27 1.44 -11.81
C ALA A 76 13.65 0.56 -13.02
N THR A 77 14.28 -0.58 -12.77
CA THR A 77 14.52 -1.60 -13.78
C THR A 77 13.32 -2.55 -13.88
N GLU A 78 13.03 -3.08 -15.07
CA GLU A 78 11.96 -4.06 -15.30
C GLU A 78 12.17 -5.36 -14.50
N ALA A 79 13.42 -5.70 -14.18
CA ALA A 79 13.79 -6.81 -13.29
C ALA A 79 13.59 -6.52 -11.79
N GLY A 80 13.18 -5.29 -11.44
CA GLY A 80 13.00 -4.84 -10.07
C GLY A 80 11.64 -5.19 -9.49
N ILE A 81 10.93 -4.15 -9.03
CA ILE A 81 9.63 -4.29 -8.37
C ILE A 81 8.57 -3.72 -9.29
N VAL A 82 7.47 -4.45 -9.42
CA VAL A 82 6.35 -4.09 -10.29
C VAL A 82 5.13 -3.71 -9.47
N CYS A 83 4.36 -2.76 -9.99
CA CYS A 83 3.06 -2.38 -9.43
C CYS A 83 2.10 -3.57 -9.51
N GLU A 84 1.50 -3.95 -8.39
CA GLU A 84 0.56 -5.08 -8.36
C GLU A 84 -0.76 -4.81 -9.11
N LYS A 85 -1.12 -3.53 -9.36
CA LYS A 85 -2.34 -3.16 -10.10
C LYS A 85 -2.13 -3.05 -11.61
N CYS A 86 -0.96 -2.60 -12.07
CA CYS A 86 -0.74 -2.30 -13.50
C CYS A 86 0.54 -2.88 -14.10
N GLY A 87 1.35 -3.60 -13.33
CA GLY A 87 2.57 -4.27 -13.80
C GLY A 87 3.75 -3.34 -14.13
N LYS A 88 3.60 -2.02 -14.04
CA LYS A 88 4.69 -1.08 -14.32
C LYS A 88 5.83 -1.21 -13.29
N PRO A 89 7.11 -1.08 -13.70
CA PRO A 89 8.22 -1.05 -12.78
C PRO A 89 8.13 0.19 -11.88
N ILE A 90 8.31 -0.01 -10.58
CA ILE A 90 8.26 1.00 -9.53
C ILE A 90 9.57 1.02 -8.75
N ARG A 91 9.98 2.22 -8.32
CA ARG A 91 11.16 2.42 -7.48
C ARG A 91 10.89 2.10 -6.01
N THR A 92 9.66 2.37 -5.57
CA THR A 92 9.22 2.27 -4.18
C THR A 92 7.75 1.88 -4.08
N GLY A 93 7.41 1.24 -2.96
CA GLY A 93 6.03 0.95 -2.56
C GLY A 93 5.44 -0.28 -3.26
N ARG A 94 4.13 -0.47 -3.04
CA ARG A 94 3.36 -1.59 -3.60
C ARG A 94 2.67 -1.24 -4.92
N PHE A 95 2.30 0.03 -5.08
CA PHE A 95 1.57 0.55 -6.22
C PHE A 95 2.29 1.76 -6.79
N CYS A 96 2.25 1.94 -8.11
CA CYS A 96 2.72 3.17 -8.72
C CYS A 96 1.82 4.35 -8.31
N GLU A 97 2.36 5.57 -8.39
CA GLU A 97 1.68 6.81 -8.02
C GLU A 97 0.30 6.94 -8.68
N ARG A 98 0.21 6.68 -9.99
CA ARG A 98 -1.06 6.66 -10.75
C ARG A 98 -2.09 5.65 -10.21
N CYS A 99 -1.64 4.52 -9.69
CA CYS A 99 -2.53 3.51 -9.11
C CYS A 99 -2.95 3.88 -7.68
N LYS A 100 -2.05 4.52 -6.91
CA LYS A 100 -2.35 5.09 -5.59
C LYS A 100 -3.42 6.18 -5.71
N GLU A 101 -3.24 7.14 -6.61
CA GLU A 101 -4.20 8.23 -6.86
C GLU A 101 -5.57 7.70 -7.28
N ARG A 102 -5.61 6.76 -8.23
CA ARG A 102 -6.88 6.18 -8.68
C ARG A 102 -7.60 5.48 -7.53
N MET A 103 -6.86 4.74 -6.70
CA MET A 103 -7.41 4.05 -5.55
C MET A 103 -7.93 5.06 -4.51
N ALA A 104 -7.18 6.12 -4.21
CA ALA A 104 -7.62 7.20 -3.34
C ALA A 104 -8.92 7.86 -3.86
N ASN A 105 -9.02 8.12 -5.16
CA ASN A 105 -10.22 8.69 -5.78
C ASN A 105 -11.41 7.72 -5.75
N GLU A 106 -11.19 6.42 -6.02
CA GLU A 106 -12.22 5.37 -5.89
C GLU A 106 -12.79 5.33 -4.45
N PHE A 107 -11.92 5.41 -3.44
CA PHE A 107 -12.35 5.47 -2.03
C PHE A 107 -13.11 6.76 -1.72
N GLN A 108 -12.62 7.93 -2.13
CA GLN A 108 -13.31 9.21 -1.89
C GLN A 108 -14.71 9.23 -2.52
N ASN A 109 -14.84 8.75 -3.77
CA ASN A 109 -16.13 8.68 -4.45
C ASN A 109 -17.11 7.70 -3.80
N ALA A 110 -16.62 6.62 -3.17
CA ALA A 110 -17.46 5.67 -2.45
C ALA A 110 -18.02 6.24 -1.13
N TYR A 111 -17.33 7.22 -0.52
CA TYR A 111 -17.78 7.91 0.69
C TYR A 111 -18.65 9.14 0.43
N GLN A 112 -18.66 9.68 -0.80
CA GLN A 112 -19.61 10.73 -1.17
C GLN A 112 -21.02 10.12 -1.21
N LYS A 113 -21.83 10.44 -0.18
CA LYS A 113 -23.27 10.20 -0.19
C LYS A 113 -23.83 10.73 -1.51
N PRO A 114 -24.68 9.96 -2.22
CA PRO A 114 -25.35 10.49 -3.39
C PRO A 114 -26.11 11.74 -2.98
N GLU A 115 -25.79 12.88 -3.60
CA GLU A 115 -26.55 14.11 -3.39
C GLU A 115 -28.01 13.81 -3.72
N PRO A 116 -28.96 14.19 -2.84
CA PRO A 116 -30.37 13.97 -3.11
C PRO A 116 -30.72 14.71 -4.39
N LYS A 117 -31.05 13.95 -5.45
CA LYS A 117 -31.61 14.50 -6.68
C LYS A 117 -32.85 15.29 -6.29
N MET A 118 -32.79 16.61 -6.43
CA MET A 118 -33.91 17.50 -6.19
C MET A 118 -34.99 17.14 -7.24
N GLU A 119 -36.02 16.41 -6.85
CA GLU A 119 -37.15 16.13 -7.73
C GLU A 119 -37.87 17.44 -8.08
N ASP A 120 -38.11 17.62 -9.38
CA ASP A 120 -38.70 18.83 -9.96
C ASP A 120 -40.16 18.97 -9.48
N LEU A 121 -40.40 19.83 -8.49
CA LEU A 121 -41.69 20.12 -7.83
C LEU A 121 -42.77 20.68 -8.78
N ARG A 122 -42.51 20.78 -10.09
CA ARG A 122 -43.45 21.35 -11.07
C ARG A 122 -44.65 20.46 -11.38
N SER A 123 -44.56 19.14 -11.16
CA SER A 123 -45.62 18.20 -11.52
C SER A 123 -46.82 18.17 -10.56
N THR A 124 -46.69 18.65 -9.32
CA THR A 124 -47.75 18.52 -8.30
C THR A 124 -48.78 19.63 -8.37
N ARG A 125 -48.41 20.84 -8.84
CA ARG A 125 -49.30 22.01 -8.85
C ARG A 125 -50.50 21.91 -9.80
N ASP A 126 -50.43 21.08 -10.85
CA ASP A 126 -51.52 20.95 -11.81
C ASP A 126 -52.61 19.93 -11.39
N ARG A 127 -52.33 19.06 -10.40
CA ARG A 127 -53.31 18.08 -9.89
C ARG A 127 -54.29 18.64 -8.86
N ASP A 128 -53.97 19.76 -8.20
CA ASP A 128 -54.77 20.34 -7.11
C ASP A 128 -55.78 21.40 -7.56
N ARG A 129 -56.10 21.49 -8.87
CA ARG A 129 -57.24 22.31 -9.32
C ARG A 129 -58.55 21.58 -9.05
N MET A 130 -59.15 21.82 -7.88
CA MET A 130 -60.52 21.42 -7.54
C MET A 130 -61.51 21.92 -8.59
N ARG A 131 -62.14 21.00 -9.35
CA ARG A 131 -63.25 21.29 -10.27
C ARG A 131 -64.56 21.27 -9.47
N TYR A 132 -65.19 22.42 -9.29
CA TYR A 132 -66.57 22.48 -8.79
C TYR A 132 -67.52 21.89 -9.84
N LEU A 133 -68.33 20.91 -9.46
CA LEU A 133 -69.45 20.42 -10.28
C LEU A 133 -70.55 21.49 -10.27
N LYS A 134 -70.95 21.95 -11.46
CA LYS A 134 -72.16 22.76 -11.63
C LYS A 134 -73.37 21.84 -11.40
N ASN A 135 -74.18 22.13 -10.39
CA ASN A 135 -75.51 21.56 -10.26
C ASN A 135 -76.54 22.52 -10.88
N GLU A 136 -77.57 21.91 -11.47
CA GLU A 136 -78.66 22.47 -12.27
C GLU A 136 -79.39 23.68 -11.66
#